data_AF-A0AAW6F199-F1
#
_entry.id   AF-A0AAW6F199-F1
#
_cell.length_a   1.000
_cell.length_b   1.000
_cell.length_c   1.000
_cell.angle_alpha   90.00
_cell.angle_beta   90.00
_cell.angle_gamma   90.00
#
_symmetry.space_group_name_H-M   'P 1'
#
loop_
_entity.id
_entity.type
_entity.pdbx_description
1 polymer ?
#
loop_
_entity_poly.entity_id
_entity_poly.type
_entity_poly.pdbx_seq_one_letter_code
_entity_poly.pdbx_strand_id
1 'polypeptide(L)'
;MVNKPSVGWVELAPDDRTHFYRTERPKVFNAKDGIKLTSTVHSVHLKGLEPGTRYRYRVYSQEVLNHVGWKIIYGNVAATDVYSKKPLVFKTSDHAMQTVNFAMVNDIHGKSDMLEKLVSHCDLKATDLFLFNGDMASIFNSEKEIFDGFMSKATELFASELPMYYTRGNHETRGSLRM
;
A
#
# COMPACT_ATOMS: atom_id res chain seq x y z
N MET A 1 -2.13 -6.69 3.28
CA MET A 1 -2.52 -7.51 4.45
C MET A 1 -1.78 -8.84 4.38
N VAL A 2 -1.45 -9.43 5.52
CA VAL A 2 -0.92 -10.81 5.62
C VAL A 2 -1.83 -11.62 6.53
N ASN A 3 -1.85 -12.94 6.38
CA ASN A 3 -2.73 -13.84 7.12
C ASN A 3 -2.17 -14.32 8.47
N LYS A 4 -0.96 -13.87 8.85
CA LYS A 4 -0.29 -14.24 10.10
C LYS A 4 0.36 -13.03 10.75
N PRO A 5 0.48 -12.98 12.09
CA PRO A 5 1.26 -11.94 12.76
C PRO A 5 2.70 -11.91 12.23
N SER A 6 3.15 -10.73 11.80
CA SER A 6 4.45 -10.59 11.16
C SER A 6 5.07 -9.23 11.43
N VAL A 7 6.36 -9.08 11.17
CA VAL A 7 6.98 -7.78 10.96
C VAL A 7 7.00 -7.49 9.45
N GLY A 8 6.70 -6.26 9.06
CA GLY A 8 6.68 -5.84 7.64
C GLY A 8 7.72 -4.77 7.33
N TRP A 9 8.27 -4.79 6.12
CA TRP A 9 9.18 -3.73 5.63
C TRP A 9 9.09 -3.54 4.12
N VAL A 10 9.60 -2.42 3.65
CA VAL A 10 9.78 -2.10 2.23
C VAL A 10 11.27 -1.98 1.91
N GLU A 11 11.66 -2.51 0.76
CA GLU A 11 12.95 -2.26 0.15
C GLU A 11 12.80 -1.33 -1.05
N LEU A 12 13.62 -0.27 -1.11
CA LEU A 12 13.61 0.70 -2.19
C LEU A 12 14.83 0.55 -3.11
N ALA A 13 14.59 0.77 -4.41
CA ALA A 13 15.63 0.87 -5.41
C ALA A 13 15.37 2.07 -6.34
N PRO A 14 16.41 2.77 -6.80
CA PRO A 14 16.28 3.76 -7.87
C PRO A 14 15.77 3.09 -9.16
N ASP A 15 15.13 3.87 -10.03
CA ASP A 15 14.69 3.38 -11.35
C ASP A 15 15.82 3.38 -12.40
N ASP A 16 16.96 2.81 -12.03
CA ASP A 16 18.21 2.75 -12.80
C ASP A 16 18.46 1.38 -13.45
N ARG A 17 17.43 0.53 -13.51
CA ARG A 17 17.46 -0.88 -14.00
C ARG A 17 18.35 -1.83 -13.18
N THR A 18 18.92 -1.37 -12.07
CA THR A 18 19.81 -2.18 -11.25
C THR A 18 19.01 -3.30 -10.56
N HIS A 19 19.46 -4.55 -10.62
CA HIS A 19 18.68 -5.68 -10.09
C HIS A 19 18.70 -5.67 -8.56
N PHE A 20 17.57 -5.89 -7.86
CA PHE A 20 17.60 -5.95 -6.39
C PHE A 20 18.05 -7.25 -5.74
N TYR A 21 18.75 -8.09 -6.49
CA TYR A 21 19.58 -9.18 -5.94
C TYR A 21 21.09 -8.94 -6.14
N ARG A 22 21.49 -7.88 -6.88
CA ARG A 22 22.91 -7.54 -7.08
C ARG A 22 23.47 -6.61 -6.01
N THR A 23 22.60 -5.89 -5.31
CA THR A 23 22.97 -4.87 -4.33
C THR A 23 21.95 -4.89 -3.22
N GLU A 24 22.42 -4.85 -1.97
CA GLU A 24 21.55 -4.69 -0.80
C GLU A 24 20.77 -3.38 -0.90
N ARG A 25 19.48 -3.43 -0.57
CA ARG A 25 18.59 -2.28 -0.63
C ARG A 25 18.23 -1.80 0.78
N PRO A 26 18.09 -0.47 0.99
CA PRO A 26 17.65 0.05 2.27
C PRO A 26 16.32 -0.57 2.69
N LYS A 27 16.25 -1.09 3.92
CA LYS A 27 15.04 -1.66 4.51
C LYS A 27 14.38 -0.61 5.40
N VAL A 28 13.13 -0.28 5.10
CA VAL A 28 12.31 0.60 5.93
C VAL A 28 11.22 -0.23 6.57
N PHE A 29 11.31 -0.43 7.89
CA PHE A 29 10.37 -1.27 8.64
C PHE A 29 9.11 -0.50 9.03
N ASN A 30 8.00 -1.23 9.16
CA ASN A 30 6.87 -0.77 9.95
C ASN A 30 7.29 -0.79 11.42
N ALA A 31 7.63 0.38 11.94
CA ALA A 31 8.14 0.55 13.29
C ALA A 31 7.60 1.83 13.91
N LYS A 32 7.44 1.80 15.24
CA LYS A 32 7.10 2.96 16.06
C LYS A 32 8.17 3.11 17.13
N ASP A 33 8.73 4.32 17.24
CA ASP A 33 9.78 4.63 18.22
C ASP A 33 10.99 3.66 18.17
N GLY A 34 11.35 3.21 16.96
CA GLY A 34 12.44 2.25 16.72
C GLY A 34 12.09 0.78 16.94
N ILE A 35 10.87 0.48 17.39
CA ILE A 35 10.40 -0.88 17.66
C ILE A 35 9.57 -1.40 16.47
N LYS A 36 9.97 -2.56 15.90
CA LYS A 36 9.23 -3.23 14.82
C LYS A 36 7.85 -3.65 15.32
N LEU A 37 6.80 -3.27 14.60
CA LEU A 37 5.43 -3.61 14.95
C LEU A 37 5.06 -4.99 14.40
N THR A 38 4.57 -5.87 15.27
CA THR A 38 3.95 -7.14 14.89
C THR A 38 2.48 -6.91 14.55
N SER A 39 2.08 -7.16 13.31
CA SER A 39 0.71 -6.92 12.82
C SER A 39 0.38 -7.80 11.61
N THR A 40 -0.89 -7.78 11.19
CA THR A 40 -1.39 -8.31 9.91
C THR A 40 -1.53 -7.22 8.84
N VAL A 41 -1.54 -5.95 9.25
CA VAL A 41 -1.53 -4.77 8.38
C VAL A 41 -0.32 -3.92 8.74
N HIS A 42 0.47 -3.55 7.72
CA HIS A 42 1.69 -2.77 7.89
C HIS A 42 1.59 -1.42 7.19
N SER A 43 2.00 -0.38 7.90
CA SER A 43 2.20 0.96 7.34
C SER A 43 3.69 1.28 7.40
N VAL A 44 4.28 1.63 6.27
CA VAL A 44 5.70 1.97 6.17
C VAL A 44 5.80 3.37 5.60
N HIS A 45 6.44 4.27 6.34
CA HIS A 45 6.59 5.66 5.94
C HIS A 45 8.00 5.90 5.39
N LEU A 46 8.07 6.10 4.07
CA LEU A 46 9.31 6.38 3.34
C LEU A 46 9.63 7.88 3.44
N LYS A 47 10.89 8.22 3.75
CA LYS A 47 11.35 9.62 3.93
C LYS A 47 12.55 9.91 3.03
N GLY A 48 12.79 11.19 2.76
CA GLY A 48 13.95 11.64 1.98
C GLY A 48 13.91 11.19 0.53
N LEU A 49 12.71 11.13 -0.06
CA LEU A 49 12.55 10.83 -1.48
C LEU A 49 12.62 12.13 -2.29
N GLU A 50 13.26 12.06 -3.44
CA GLU A 50 13.35 13.19 -4.36
C GLU A 50 11.98 13.46 -5.02
N PRO A 51 11.55 14.73 -5.19
CA PRO A 51 10.32 15.06 -5.91
C PRO A 51 10.33 14.57 -7.36
N GLY A 52 9.16 14.25 -7.91
CA GLY A 52 8.98 13.84 -9.31
C GLY A 52 9.78 12.60 -9.76
N THR A 53 10.28 11.81 -8.83
CA THR A 53 11.23 10.73 -9.07
C THR A 53 10.54 9.38 -9.01
N ARG A 54 10.87 8.51 -9.98
CA ARG A 54 10.43 7.11 -9.98
C ARG A 54 11.32 6.26 -9.08
N TYR A 55 10.67 5.47 -8.24
CA TYR A 55 11.31 4.46 -7.42
C TYR A 55 10.69 3.10 -7.69
N ARG A 56 11.53 2.06 -7.63
CA ARG A 56 11.10 0.66 -7.60
C ARG A 56 11.06 0.20 -6.16
N TYR A 57 10.11 -0.65 -5.82
CA TYR A 57 10.01 -1.17 -4.46
C TYR A 57 9.54 -2.61 -4.40
N ARG A 58 9.79 -3.23 -3.24
CA ARG A 58 9.25 -4.54 -2.85
C ARG A 58 8.72 -4.47 -1.44
N VAL A 59 7.70 -5.26 -1.18
CA VAL A 59 7.12 -5.42 0.15
C VAL A 59 7.52 -6.79 0.69
N TYR A 60 7.90 -6.82 1.96
CA TYR A 60 8.26 -8.03 2.69
C TYR A 60 7.44 -8.14 3.97
N SER A 61 7.18 -9.37 4.38
CA SER A 61 6.71 -9.72 5.71
C SER A 61 7.45 -10.95 6.23
N GLN A 62 7.73 -10.97 7.54
CA GLN A 62 8.33 -12.12 8.20
C GLN A 62 7.49 -12.52 9.40
N GLU A 63 6.99 -13.75 9.36
CA GLU A 63 6.13 -14.33 10.40
C GLU A 63 6.82 -14.24 11.77
N VAL A 64 6.04 -13.87 12.79
CA VAL A 64 6.45 -13.90 14.19
C VAL A 64 5.77 -15.08 14.85
N LEU A 65 6.56 -16.11 15.19
CA LEU A 65 6.05 -17.35 15.77
C LEU A 65 5.86 -17.22 17.28
N ASN A 66 6.79 -16.56 17.98
CA ASN A 66 6.72 -16.40 19.42
C ASN A 66 7.58 -15.23 19.95
N HIS A 67 7.19 -14.69 21.11
CA HIS A 67 7.98 -13.79 21.93
C HIS A 67 8.34 -14.49 23.24
N VAL A 68 9.62 -14.79 23.44
CA VAL A 68 10.13 -15.43 24.66
C VAL A 68 11.07 -14.45 25.37
N GLY A 69 10.51 -13.65 26.27
CA GLY A 69 11.24 -12.55 26.92
C GLY A 69 11.75 -11.54 25.89
N TRP A 70 13.06 -11.38 25.78
CA TRP A 70 13.72 -10.51 24.80
C TRP A 70 13.95 -11.17 23.43
N LYS A 71 13.74 -12.49 23.32
CA LYS A 71 13.98 -13.25 22.09
C LYS A 71 12.70 -13.35 21.27
N ILE A 72 12.77 -12.90 20.02
CA ILE A 72 11.71 -13.09 19.03
C ILE A 72 12.06 -14.30 18.17
N ILE A 73 11.12 -15.24 18.04
CA ILE A 73 11.24 -16.39 17.15
C ILE A 73 10.53 -16.03 15.85
N TYR A 74 11.29 -15.94 14.76
CA TYR A 74 10.76 -15.66 13.43
C TYR A 74 10.52 -16.94 12.63
N GLY A 75 9.49 -16.90 11.79
CA GLY A 75 9.19 -17.92 10.80
C GLY A 75 9.65 -17.52 9.40
N ASN A 76 8.89 -17.99 8.41
CA ASN A 76 9.19 -17.76 7.00
C ASN A 76 8.98 -16.30 6.58
N VAL A 77 9.68 -15.92 5.52
CA VAL A 77 9.53 -14.61 4.87
C VAL A 77 8.64 -14.77 3.64
N ALA A 78 7.67 -13.88 3.50
CA ALA A 78 6.94 -13.66 2.25
C ALA A 78 7.36 -12.32 1.66
N ALA A 79 7.45 -12.25 0.32
CA ALA A 79 7.88 -11.05 -0.39
C ALA A 79 7.13 -10.91 -1.70
N THR A 80 7.04 -9.67 -2.20
CA THR A 80 6.62 -9.42 -3.59
C THR A 80 7.53 -10.18 -4.55
N ASP A 81 6.95 -11.04 -5.40
CA ASP A 81 7.71 -11.76 -6.41
C ASP A 81 8.14 -10.79 -7.51
N VAL A 82 9.43 -10.44 -7.50
CA VAL A 82 10.04 -9.64 -8.57
C VAL A 82 11.12 -10.41 -9.33
N TYR A 83 11.22 -11.72 -9.09
CA TYR A 83 12.09 -12.59 -9.87
C TYR A 83 11.36 -13.01 -11.15
N SER A 84 10.08 -13.37 -11.03
CA SER A 84 9.25 -13.75 -12.16
C SER A 84 8.42 -12.59 -12.74
N LYS A 85 8.23 -11.50 -11.98
CA LYS A 85 7.44 -10.33 -12.38
C LYS A 85 8.24 -9.04 -12.32
N LYS A 86 7.73 -8.01 -13.01
CA LYS A 86 8.31 -6.65 -12.90
C LYS A 86 8.18 -6.15 -11.46
N PRO A 87 9.21 -5.47 -10.92
CA PRO A 87 9.09 -4.78 -9.65
C PRO A 87 7.98 -3.74 -9.67
N LEU A 88 7.34 -3.54 -8.53
CA LEU A 88 6.40 -2.44 -8.34
C LEU A 88 7.14 -1.11 -8.45
N VAL A 89 6.48 -0.10 -9.00
CA VAL A 89 7.02 1.25 -9.18
C VAL A 89 6.04 2.28 -8.67
N PHE A 90 6.55 3.37 -8.12
CA PHE A 90 5.75 4.56 -7.88
C PHE A 90 6.55 5.81 -8.27
N LYS A 91 5.85 6.91 -8.51
CA LYS A 91 6.45 8.23 -8.73
C LYS A 91 6.07 9.14 -7.57
N THR A 92 7.06 9.82 -6.98
CA THR A 92 6.79 10.85 -5.97
C THR A 92 6.11 12.06 -6.60
N SER A 93 5.34 12.79 -5.78
CA SER A 93 4.75 14.07 -6.20
C SER A 93 5.83 15.04 -6.65
N ASP A 94 5.53 15.79 -7.70
CA ASP A 94 6.39 16.82 -8.25
C ASP A 94 5.75 18.19 -8.00
N HIS A 95 6.34 18.96 -7.09
CA HIS A 95 5.81 20.26 -6.70
C HIS A 95 6.00 21.34 -7.78
N ALA A 96 6.78 21.06 -8.84
CA ALA A 96 6.98 21.98 -9.96
C ALA A 96 5.93 21.80 -11.07
N MET A 97 5.12 20.74 -11.04
CA MET A 97 4.09 20.49 -12.04
C MET A 97 3.06 21.61 -12.08
N GLN A 98 2.77 22.11 -13.28
CA GLN A 98 1.80 23.19 -13.51
C GLN A 98 0.36 22.67 -13.67
N THR A 99 0.21 21.37 -13.93
CA THR A 99 -1.08 20.69 -14.15
C THR A 99 -1.06 19.33 -13.45
N VAL A 100 -2.21 18.90 -12.95
CA VAL A 100 -2.40 17.60 -12.31
C VAL A 100 -3.65 16.95 -12.89
N ASN A 101 -3.53 15.72 -13.36
CA ASN A 101 -4.65 14.88 -13.74
C ASN A 101 -4.98 13.94 -12.58
N PHE A 102 -6.23 13.92 -12.13
CA PHE A 102 -6.64 13.00 -11.07
C PHE A 102 -7.92 12.27 -11.46
N ALA A 103 -8.04 11.05 -10.94
CA ALA A 103 -9.29 10.29 -10.97
C ALA A 103 -9.86 10.24 -9.54
N MET A 104 -11.18 10.17 -9.43
CA MET A 104 -11.87 10.13 -8.15
C MET A 104 -13.08 9.20 -8.22
N VAL A 105 -13.31 8.46 -7.15
CA VAL A 105 -14.59 7.79 -6.88
C VAL A 105 -15.01 8.00 -5.43
N ASN A 106 -16.29 7.83 -5.16
CA ASN A 106 -16.94 7.91 -3.85
C ASN A 106 -18.08 6.89 -3.79
N ASP A 107 -18.63 6.65 -2.59
CA ASP A 107 -19.88 5.89 -2.39
C ASP A 107 -19.84 4.46 -2.97
N ILE A 108 -18.68 3.82 -2.95
CA ILE A 108 -18.51 2.44 -3.45
C ILE A 108 -19.20 1.41 -2.53
N HIS A 109 -19.32 1.70 -1.23
CA HIS A 109 -20.03 0.85 -0.26
C HIS A 109 -19.62 -0.63 -0.30
N GLY A 110 -18.32 -0.92 -0.49
CA GLY A 110 -17.76 -2.27 -0.54
C GLY A 110 -18.07 -3.06 -1.82
N LYS A 111 -18.57 -2.40 -2.88
CA LYS A 111 -18.88 -3.03 -4.17
C LYS A 111 -17.66 -3.02 -5.10
N SER A 112 -16.72 -3.93 -4.89
CA SER A 112 -15.48 -4.05 -5.69
C SER A 112 -15.73 -4.10 -7.20
N ASP A 113 -16.77 -4.80 -7.65
CA ASP A 113 -17.09 -4.92 -9.09
C ASP A 113 -17.55 -3.60 -9.69
N MET A 114 -18.20 -2.75 -8.88
CA MET A 114 -18.59 -1.41 -9.29
C MET A 114 -17.38 -0.48 -9.36
N LEU A 115 -16.46 -0.59 -8.38
CA LEU A 115 -15.18 0.10 -8.43
C LEU A 115 -14.42 -0.24 -9.72
N GLU A 116 -14.30 -1.52 -10.05
CA GLU A 116 -13.62 -1.97 -11.28
C GLU A 116 -14.23 -1.36 -12.54
N LYS A 117 -15.57 -1.39 -12.65
CA LYS A 117 -16.28 -0.78 -13.79
C LYS A 117 -16.03 0.72 -13.88
N LEU A 118 -16.14 1.47 -12.79
CA LEU A 118 -15.91 2.92 -12.79
C LEU A 118 -14.46 3.25 -13.17
N VAL A 119 -13.50 2.54 -12.57
CA VAL A 119 -12.07 2.73 -12.85
C VAL A 119 -11.73 2.38 -14.31
N SER A 120 -12.43 1.42 -14.94
CA SER A 120 -12.21 1.07 -16.34
C SER A 120 -12.48 2.21 -17.34
N HIS A 121 -13.23 3.24 -16.92
CA HIS A 121 -13.47 4.44 -17.71
C HIS A 121 -12.42 5.54 -17.52
N CYS A 122 -11.48 5.37 -16.58
CA CYS A 122 -10.41 6.32 -16.32
C CYS A 122 -9.16 6.02 -17.19
N ASP A 123 -8.50 7.05 -17.70
CA ASP A 123 -7.16 6.89 -18.25
C ASP A 123 -6.12 6.91 -17.14
N LEU A 124 -5.91 5.75 -16.51
CA LEU A 124 -4.96 5.57 -15.41
C LEU A 124 -3.50 5.85 -15.83
N LYS A 125 -3.16 5.81 -17.12
CA LYS A 125 -1.79 6.10 -17.58
C LYS A 125 -1.51 7.60 -17.60
N ALA A 126 -2.54 8.41 -17.85
CA ALA A 126 -2.46 9.87 -17.81
C ALA A 126 -2.77 10.45 -16.42
N THR A 127 -3.20 9.62 -15.47
CA THR A 127 -3.58 10.02 -14.11
C THR A 127 -2.34 10.14 -13.21
N ASP A 128 -2.20 11.25 -12.49
CA ASP A 128 -1.09 11.51 -11.56
C ASP A 128 -1.40 11.02 -10.13
N LEU A 129 -2.68 11.04 -9.74
CA LEU A 129 -3.13 10.56 -8.43
C LEU A 129 -4.60 10.11 -8.46
N PHE A 130 -4.96 9.23 -7.53
CA PHE A 130 -6.31 8.71 -7.38
C PHE A 130 -6.90 9.11 -6.02
N LEU A 131 -8.16 9.54 -6.00
CA LEU A 131 -8.86 9.99 -4.79
C LEU A 131 -10.04 9.06 -4.48
N PHE A 132 -10.04 8.51 -3.27
CA PHE A 132 -11.23 7.93 -2.66
C PHE A 132 -11.90 9.00 -1.80
N ASN A 133 -13.03 9.51 -2.26
CA ASN A 133 -13.72 10.64 -1.65
C ASN A 133 -14.88 10.19 -0.73
N GLY A 134 -14.57 9.28 0.19
CA GLY A 134 -15.52 8.80 1.21
C GLY A 134 -16.53 7.74 0.75
N ASP A 135 -17.20 7.15 1.74
CA ASP A 135 -18.23 6.13 1.63
C ASP A 135 -17.81 4.91 0.77
N MET A 136 -16.55 4.54 0.90
CA MET A 136 -15.94 3.39 0.22
C MET A 136 -16.37 2.06 0.83
N ALA A 137 -16.70 2.03 2.12
CA ALA A 137 -17.38 0.90 2.75
C ALA A 137 -18.56 1.38 3.61
N SER A 138 -19.58 0.54 3.74
CA SER A 138 -20.82 0.90 4.45
C SER A 138 -20.67 0.95 5.97
N ILE A 139 -19.81 0.11 6.53
CA ILE A 139 -19.49 0.00 7.96
C ILE A 139 -18.04 -0.47 8.06
N PHE A 140 -17.29 0.06 9.02
CA PHE A 140 -15.89 -0.31 9.29
C PHE A 140 -15.83 -1.21 10.54
N ASN A 141 -16.11 -2.52 10.40
CA ASN A 141 -16.00 -3.45 11.54
C ASN A 141 -14.69 -4.22 11.57
N SER A 142 -14.07 -4.45 10.40
CA SER A 142 -12.81 -5.20 10.33
C SER A 142 -11.93 -4.78 9.15
N GLU A 143 -10.63 -5.04 9.27
CA GLU A 143 -9.68 -4.87 8.16
C GLU A 143 -10.09 -5.70 6.95
N LYS A 144 -10.58 -6.94 7.17
CA LYS A 144 -11.02 -7.84 6.12
C LYS A 144 -12.12 -7.22 5.25
N GLU A 145 -13.11 -6.56 5.86
CA GLU A 145 -14.18 -5.88 5.12
C GLU A 145 -13.64 -4.76 4.22
N ILE A 146 -12.63 -4.00 4.67
CA ILE A 146 -11.98 -2.95 3.88
C ILE A 146 -11.21 -3.56 2.70
N PHE A 147 -10.42 -4.60 2.98
CA PHE A 147 -9.60 -5.26 1.96
C PHE A 147 -10.44 -5.99 0.91
N ASP A 148 -11.49 -6.69 1.32
CA ASP A 148 -12.38 -7.39 0.40
C ASP A 148 -13.31 -6.42 -0.33
N GLY A 149 -13.77 -5.36 0.33
CA GLY A 149 -14.76 -4.44 -0.21
C GLY A 149 -14.22 -3.53 -1.31
N PHE A 150 -12.98 -3.03 -1.17
CA PHE A 150 -12.41 -2.14 -2.20
C PHE A 150 -10.89 -2.14 -2.28
N MET A 151 -10.15 -2.27 -1.17
CA MET A 151 -8.70 -1.99 -1.18
C MET A 151 -7.89 -3.02 -1.97
N SER A 152 -8.25 -4.31 -1.93
CA SER A 152 -7.55 -5.34 -2.72
C SER A 152 -7.75 -5.13 -4.22
N LYS A 153 -8.99 -4.83 -4.63
CA LYS A 153 -9.31 -4.52 -6.03
C LYS A 153 -8.63 -3.22 -6.49
N ALA A 154 -8.60 -2.19 -5.65
CA ALA A 154 -7.85 -0.96 -5.93
C ALA A 154 -6.35 -1.23 -6.13
N THR A 155 -5.75 -2.07 -5.28
CA THR A 155 -4.32 -2.45 -5.37
C THR A 155 -4.01 -3.22 -6.66
N GLU A 156 -4.93 -4.10 -7.08
CA GLU A 156 -4.86 -4.82 -8.36
C GLU A 156 -4.94 -3.86 -9.55
N LEU A 157 -5.84 -2.89 -9.50
CA LEU A 157 -6.11 -1.99 -10.63
C LEU A 157 -5.09 -0.87 -10.78
N PHE A 158 -4.68 -0.22 -9.67
CA PHE A 158 -3.83 0.97 -9.74
C PHE A 158 -3.01 1.28 -8.48
N ALA A 159 -3.51 0.98 -7.28
CA ALA A 159 -2.98 1.56 -6.03
C ALA A 159 -1.60 1.00 -5.62
N SER A 160 -1.11 -0.02 -6.31
CA SER A 160 0.28 -0.47 -6.19
C SER A 160 1.29 0.41 -6.93
N GLU A 161 0.85 1.27 -7.86
CA GLU A 161 1.77 2.11 -8.65
C GLU A 161 1.36 3.58 -8.76
N LEU A 162 0.06 3.87 -8.64
CA LEU A 162 -0.51 5.21 -8.67
C LEU A 162 -0.78 5.71 -7.24
N PRO A 163 -0.23 6.87 -6.83
CA PRO A 163 -0.50 7.45 -5.53
C PRO A 163 -2.01 7.61 -5.28
N MET A 164 -2.47 7.07 -4.16
CA MET A 164 -3.87 7.05 -3.78
C MET A 164 -4.06 7.79 -2.46
N TYR A 165 -5.02 8.71 -2.42
CA TYR A 165 -5.42 9.41 -1.22
C TYR A 165 -6.85 9.03 -0.84
N TYR A 166 -7.13 9.06 0.44
CA TYR A 166 -8.39 8.62 1.01
C TYR A 166 -8.94 9.69 1.96
N THR A 167 -10.16 10.13 1.73
CA THR A 167 -10.94 10.95 2.67
C THR A 167 -12.08 10.13 3.24
N ARG A 168 -12.48 10.46 4.47
CA ARG A 168 -13.58 9.78 5.16
C ARG A 168 -14.91 10.42 4.79
N GLY A 169 -15.89 9.59 4.46
CA GLY A 169 -17.30 9.93 4.41
C GLY A 169 -18.00 9.61 5.73
N ASN A 170 -19.33 9.70 5.74
CA ASN A 170 -20.14 9.48 6.93
C ASN A 170 -20.36 7.99 7.24
N HIS A 171 -20.20 7.08 6.29
CA HIS A 171 -20.25 5.64 6.58
C HIS A 171 -18.99 5.15 7.29
N GLU A 172 -17.87 5.85 7.13
CA GLU A 172 -16.62 5.52 7.81
C GLU A 172 -16.51 6.02 9.24
N THR A 173 -17.55 6.67 9.74
CA THR A 173 -17.71 6.90 11.19
C THR A 173 -18.50 5.78 11.87
N ARG A 174 -18.97 4.78 11.11
CA ARG A 174 -19.78 3.66 11.61
C ARG A 174 -18.90 2.42 11.79
N GLY A 175 -19.13 1.68 12.86
CA GLY A 175 -18.41 0.45 13.18
C GLY A 175 -17.33 0.64 14.26
N SER A 176 -16.64 -0.45 14.58
CA SER A 176 -15.66 -0.51 15.67
C SER A 176 -14.25 -0.08 15.26
N LEU A 177 -13.91 -0.17 13.98
CA LEU A 177 -12.59 0.17 13.46
C LEU A 177 -12.53 1.66 13.10
N ARG A 178 -11.41 2.30 13.44
CA ARG A 178 -11.12 3.69 13.05
C ARG A 178 -9.85 3.70 12.21
N MET A 179 -9.95 4.20 10.99
CA MET A 179 -8.82 4.62 10.15
C MET A 179 -8.40 6.05 10.49
#